data_AF-A0A9W8J6X2-F1
#
_entry.id   AF-A0A9W8J6X2-F1
#
_cell.length_a   1.000
_cell.length_b   1.000
_cell.length_c   1.000
_cell.angle_alpha   90.00
_cell.angle_beta   90.00
_cell.angle_gamma   90.00
#
_symmetry.space_group_name_H-M   'P 1'
#
loop_
_entity.id
_entity.type
_entity.pdbx_description
1 polymer ?
#
loop_
_entity_poly.entity_id
_entity_poly.type
_entity_poly.pdbx_seq_one_letter_code
_entity_poly.pdbx_strand_id
1 'polypeptide(L)'
;MSYTSPWVSPGQYISNVNNLSSEGITIDKGVDRVAREAKDFASKYSAHFSLVTQLATTTAQFNENWTRALQSSRDAASSLSGWLQRKAFVAEHPSQKYQLNSTPGPKSAFEEIEGLADKESNHVVGSLQGNDWRNGLKKLKENLPAVQRGVQQVRGALNSYATKLELYQFLKYFDEIYLTLIEMIIKTEEGRHWPGIMKALQGLSSAPPITEHAERRYDGSVHLQDGIEKSPFVRSIV
;
A
#
# COMPACT_ATOMS: atom_id res chain seq x y z
N MET A 1 -5.12 39.50 2.56
CA MET A 1 -4.88 38.62 1.39
C MET A 1 -6.10 37.74 1.20
N SER A 2 -6.50 37.42 -0.04
CA SER A 2 -7.57 36.45 -0.26
C SER A 2 -7.06 35.03 0.01
N TYR A 3 -7.83 34.22 0.73
CA TYR A 3 -7.53 32.80 0.90
C TYR A 3 -7.65 32.07 -0.45
N THR A 4 -6.66 31.23 -0.75
CA THR A 4 -6.71 30.28 -1.87
C THR A 4 -6.63 28.88 -1.26
N SER A 5 -7.64 28.06 -1.51
CA SER A 5 -7.67 26.70 -0.97
C SER A 5 -6.50 25.87 -1.52
N PRO A 6 -5.76 25.14 -0.68
CA PRO A 6 -4.67 24.27 -1.13
C PRO A 6 -5.19 23.13 -2.03
N TRP A 7 -6.48 22.81 -1.94
CA TRP A 7 -7.13 21.80 -2.78
C TRP A 7 -7.37 22.27 -4.21
N VAL A 8 -7.22 23.56 -4.54
CA VAL A 8 -7.40 24.04 -5.92
C VAL A 8 -6.25 23.59 -6.84
N SER A 9 -5.06 23.37 -6.29
CA SER A 9 -3.86 22.97 -7.02
C SER A 9 -3.12 21.82 -6.33
N PRO A 10 -3.71 20.61 -6.25
CA PRO A 10 -3.18 19.51 -5.43
C PRO A 10 -2.02 18.74 -6.07
N GLY A 11 -1.48 19.21 -7.21
CA GLY A 11 -0.57 18.44 -8.07
C GLY A 11 0.67 17.91 -7.36
N GLN A 12 1.25 18.68 -6.44
CA GLN A 12 2.41 18.26 -5.65
C GLN A 12 2.09 17.04 -4.77
N TYR A 13 0.96 17.06 -4.05
CA TYR A 13 0.55 15.96 -3.17
C TYR A 13 0.29 14.66 -3.96
N ILE A 14 -0.33 14.79 -5.12
CA ILE A 14 -0.60 13.67 -6.03
C ILE A 14 0.72 13.05 -6.52
N SER A 15 1.64 13.89 -6.99
CA SER A 15 2.96 13.44 -7.46
C SER A 15 3.73 12.72 -6.35
N ASN A 16 3.79 13.32 -5.16
CA ASN A 16 4.49 12.76 -4.00
C ASN A 16 3.95 11.38 -3.63
N VAL A 17 2.63 11.23 -3.46
CA VAL A 17 2.01 9.94 -3.11
C VAL A 17 2.26 8.89 -4.20
N ASN A 18 2.13 9.25 -5.47
CA ASN A 18 2.35 8.30 -6.56
C ASN A 18 3.81 7.80 -6.61
N ASN A 19 4.78 8.69 -6.41
CA ASN A 19 6.20 8.32 -6.43
C ASN A 19 6.55 7.35 -5.29
N LEU A 20 6.02 7.60 -4.09
CA LEU A 20 6.25 6.74 -2.92
C LEU A 20 5.81 5.29 -3.13
N SER A 21 4.74 5.03 -3.90
CA SER A 21 4.31 3.66 -4.21
C SER A 21 5.34 2.92 -5.07
N SER A 22 5.86 3.58 -6.11
CA SER A 22 6.86 3.02 -7.02
C SER A 22 8.20 2.80 -6.32
N GLU A 23 8.62 3.74 -5.49
CA GLU A 23 9.83 3.63 -4.66
C GLU A 23 9.70 2.47 -3.67
N GLY A 24 8.58 2.36 -2.94
CA GLY A 24 8.32 1.28 -2.01
C GLY A 24 8.42 -0.11 -2.66
N ILE A 25 7.83 -0.28 -3.83
CA ILE A 25 7.91 -1.54 -4.61
C ILE A 25 9.34 -1.83 -5.05
N THR A 26 10.08 -0.81 -5.50
CA THR A 26 11.46 -0.98 -5.95
C THR A 26 12.38 -1.41 -4.81
N ILE A 27 12.21 -0.80 -3.64
CA ILE A 27 12.97 -1.15 -2.44
C ILE A 27 12.62 -2.58 -2.01
N ASP A 28 11.33 -2.95 -1.98
CA ASP A 28 10.91 -4.31 -1.59
C ASP A 28 11.56 -5.40 -2.44
N LYS A 29 11.61 -5.22 -3.77
CA LYS A 29 12.32 -6.14 -4.67
C LYS A 29 13.79 -6.30 -4.30
N GLY A 30 14.44 -5.19 -3.91
CA GLY A 30 15.83 -5.21 -3.44
C GLY A 30 15.99 -5.97 -2.12
N VAL A 31 15.08 -5.73 -1.17
CA VAL A 31 15.07 -6.40 0.14
C VAL A 31 14.89 -7.92 -0.04
N ASP A 32 13.94 -8.34 -0.86
CA ASP A 32 13.71 -9.77 -1.13
C ASP A 32 14.91 -10.44 -1.79
N ARG A 33 15.53 -9.76 -2.75
CA ARG A 33 16.73 -10.25 -3.40
C ARG A 33 17.85 -10.48 -2.38
N VAL A 34 18.11 -9.49 -1.52
CA VAL A 34 19.14 -9.60 -0.47
C VAL A 34 18.82 -10.73 0.50
N ALA A 35 17.56 -10.88 0.92
CA ALA A 35 17.12 -11.96 1.79
C ALA A 35 17.37 -13.35 1.16
N ARG A 36 17.06 -13.49 -0.14
CA ARG A 36 17.29 -14.73 -0.89
C ARG A 36 18.78 -15.03 -1.04
N GLU A 37 19.59 -14.06 -1.45
CA GLU A 37 21.04 -14.23 -1.60
C GLU A 37 21.71 -14.58 -0.26
N ALA A 38 21.28 -13.96 0.84
CA ALA A 38 21.75 -14.29 2.18
C ALA A 38 21.41 -15.73 2.58
N LYS A 39 20.18 -16.18 2.29
CA LYS A 39 19.76 -17.58 2.54
C LYS A 39 20.58 -18.56 1.71
N ASP A 40 20.80 -18.27 0.44
CA ASP A 40 21.60 -19.12 -0.47
C ASP A 40 23.08 -19.16 -0.07
N PHE A 41 23.62 -18.06 0.43
CA PHE A 41 24.98 -18.02 0.95
C PHE A 41 25.09 -18.85 2.24
N ALA A 42 24.14 -18.68 3.17
CA ALA A 42 24.11 -19.45 4.41
C ALA A 42 23.99 -20.96 4.17
N SER A 43 23.15 -21.39 3.22
CA SER A 43 22.96 -22.80 2.91
C SER A 43 24.23 -23.46 2.37
N LYS A 44 25.04 -22.73 1.59
CA LYS A 44 26.31 -23.23 1.02
C LYS A 44 27.44 -23.37 2.03
N TYR A 45 27.55 -22.44 2.98
CA TYR A 45 28.76 -22.32 3.81
C TYR A 45 28.54 -22.63 5.29
N SER A 46 27.30 -22.82 5.76
CA SER A 46 26.99 -23.01 7.19
C SER A 46 27.66 -24.23 7.83
N ALA A 47 27.95 -25.29 7.06
CA ALA A 47 28.67 -26.47 7.56
C ALA A 47 30.12 -26.15 7.96
N HIS A 48 30.73 -25.12 7.34
CA HIS A 48 32.12 -24.73 7.60
C HIS A 48 32.22 -23.44 8.41
N PHE A 49 31.23 -22.55 8.30
CA PHE A 49 31.22 -21.23 8.92
C PHE A 49 29.86 -20.94 9.56
N SER A 50 29.62 -21.43 10.77
CA SER A 50 28.32 -21.29 11.44
C SER A 50 27.81 -19.84 11.54
N LEU A 51 28.72 -18.86 11.61
CA LEU A 51 28.39 -17.42 11.63
C LEU A 51 27.52 -16.98 10.44
N VAL A 52 27.65 -17.60 9.26
CA VAL A 52 26.88 -17.22 8.06
C VAL A 52 25.38 -17.46 8.22
N THR A 53 24.95 -18.28 9.18
CA THR A 53 23.53 -18.47 9.52
C THR A 53 22.90 -17.22 10.15
N GLN A 54 23.69 -16.39 10.84
CA GLN A 54 23.21 -15.13 11.42
C GLN A 54 22.86 -14.12 10.33
N LEU A 55 23.61 -14.11 9.21
CA LEU A 55 23.32 -13.25 8.06
C LEU A 55 21.92 -13.54 7.51
N ALA A 56 21.61 -14.81 7.23
CA ALA A 56 20.29 -15.22 6.73
C ALA A 56 19.16 -14.91 7.73
N THR A 57 19.41 -15.12 9.02
CA THR A 57 18.41 -14.84 10.07
C THR A 57 18.10 -13.35 10.15
N THR A 58 19.14 -12.52 10.13
CA THR A 58 19.00 -11.05 10.24
C THR A 58 18.29 -10.47 9.03
N THR A 59 18.64 -10.92 7.82
CA THR A 59 17.99 -10.45 6.60
C THR A 59 16.54 -10.91 6.51
N ALA A 60 16.20 -12.12 6.98
CA ALA A 60 14.83 -12.58 7.07
C ALA A 60 13.99 -11.72 8.04
N GLN A 61 14.51 -11.44 9.24
CA GLN A 61 13.85 -10.56 10.21
C GLN A 61 13.66 -9.15 9.66
N PHE A 62 14.68 -8.61 8.97
CA PHE A 62 14.57 -7.32 8.30
C PHE A 62 13.47 -7.34 7.23
N ASN A 63 13.39 -8.39 6.40
CA ASN A 63 12.37 -8.50 5.36
C ASN A 63 10.94 -8.56 5.94
N GLU A 64 10.75 -9.31 7.03
CA GLU A 64 9.46 -9.34 7.73
C GLU A 64 9.06 -7.97 8.29
N ASN A 65 10.00 -7.27 8.93
CA ASN A 65 9.77 -5.92 9.45
C ASN A 65 9.45 -4.93 8.33
N TRP A 66 10.18 -5.01 7.21
CA TRP A 66 9.95 -4.21 6.01
C TRP A 66 8.56 -4.46 5.42
N THR A 67 8.17 -5.72 5.26
CA THR A 67 6.83 -6.11 4.77
C THR A 67 5.72 -5.54 5.65
N ARG A 68 5.85 -5.65 6.99
CA ARG A 68 4.90 -5.06 7.94
C ARG A 68 4.83 -3.53 7.86
N ALA A 69 5.96 -2.87 7.62
CA ALA A 69 6.02 -1.42 7.44
C ALA A 69 5.28 -0.98 6.16
N LEU A 70 5.47 -1.68 5.04
CA LEU A 70 4.73 -1.42 3.79
C LEU A 70 3.23 -1.70 3.91
N GLN A 71 2.83 -2.74 4.63
CA GLN A 71 1.41 -3.00 4.92
C GLN A 71 0.79 -1.86 5.75
N SER A 72 1.51 -1.39 6.77
CA SER A 72 1.04 -0.28 7.61
C SER A 72 0.88 1.02 6.79
N SER A 73 1.81 1.33 5.88
CA SER A 73 1.70 2.51 5.02
C SER A 73 0.57 2.38 3.99
N ARG A 74 0.35 1.19 3.43
CA ARG A 74 -0.79 0.89 2.54
C ARG A 74 -2.12 1.11 3.26
N ASP A 75 -2.27 0.55 4.46
CA ASP A 75 -3.51 0.62 5.23
C ASP A 75 -3.80 2.06 5.68
N ALA A 76 -2.75 2.81 6.05
CA ALA A 76 -2.85 4.25 6.33
C ALA A 76 -3.35 5.04 5.11
N ALA A 77 -2.81 4.79 3.92
CA ALA A 77 -3.25 5.46 2.70
C ALA A 77 -4.73 5.17 2.38
N SER A 78 -5.15 3.91 2.51
CA SER A 78 -6.56 3.51 2.32
C SER A 78 -7.48 4.19 3.34
N SER A 79 -7.06 4.22 4.61
CA SER A 79 -7.82 4.88 5.69
C SER A 79 -7.94 6.39 5.49
N LEU A 80 -6.86 7.05 5.06
CA LEU A 80 -6.85 8.47 4.74
C LEU A 80 -7.73 8.80 3.54
N SER A 81 -7.69 7.96 2.50
CA SER A 81 -8.60 8.07 1.36
C SER A 81 -10.07 7.99 1.79
N GLY A 82 -10.42 6.98 2.61
CA GLY A 82 -11.75 6.85 3.18
C GLY A 82 -12.14 8.01 4.10
N TRP A 83 -11.18 8.58 4.81
CA TRP A 83 -11.38 9.78 5.64
C TRP A 83 -11.70 11.01 4.79
N LEU A 84 -10.95 11.27 3.71
CA LEU A 84 -11.22 12.37 2.77
C LEU A 84 -12.58 12.22 2.05
N GLN A 85 -13.09 10.99 1.92
CA GLN A 85 -14.44 10.77 1.37
C GLN A 85 -15.55 11.20 2.33
N ARG A 86 -15.32 11.11 3.65
CA ARG A 86 -16.30 11.54 4.64
C ARG A 86 -16.40 13.06 4.58
N LYS A 87 -17.61 13.59 4.36
CA LYS A 87 -17.90 15.03 4.25
C LYS A 87 -17.75 15.80 5.57
N ALA A 88 -17.07 15.21 6.57
CA ALA A 88 -16.88 15.74 7.90
C ALA A 88 -15.42 15.52 8.32
N PHE A 89 -14.62 16.58 8.34
CA PHE A 89 -13.23 16.58 8.83
C PHE A 89 -13.16 16.61 10.38
N VAL A 90 -14.08 15.93 11.06
CA VAL A 90 -14.26 16.04 12.53
C VAL A 90 -13.72 14.80 13.26
N ALA A 91 -12.83 14.04 12.63
CA ALA A 91 -12.25 12.82 13.20
C ALA A 91 -10.73 12.92 13.31
N GLU A 92 -10.19 12.25 14.32
CA GLU A 92 -8.76 11.98 14.51
C GLU A 92 -8.05 11.59 13.20
N HIS A 93 -6.86 12.15 12.99
CA HIS A 93 -6.04 11.94 11.80
C HIS A 93 -5.72 10.45 11.59
N PRO A 94 -6.15 9.84 10.47
CA PRO A 94 -5.93 8.42 10.19
C PRO A 94 -4.47 7.97 10.31
N SER A 95 -3.52 8.78 9.87
CA SER A 95 -2.09 8.44 9.85
C SER A 95 -1.56 8.06 11.24
N GLN A 96 -2.09 8.67 12.31
CA GLN A 96 -1.69 8.45 13.70
C GLN A 96 -2.05 7.06 14.22
N LYS A 97 -2.97 6.35 13.54
CA LYS A 97 -3.41 5.00 13.91
C LYS A 97 -2.47 3.90 13.43
N TYR A 98 -1.48 4.26 12.61
CA TYR A 98 -0.59 3.31 11.95
C TYR A 98 0.87 3.54 12.36
N GLN A 99 1.66 2.46 12.39
CA GLN A 99 3.08 2.53 12.72
C GLN A 99 3.90 2.97 11.50
N LEU A 100 3.92 4.27 11.23
CA LEU A 100 4.60 4.84 10.05
C LEU A 100 6.03 5.31 10.33
N ASN A 101 6.56 5.09 11.54
CA ASN A 101 7.90 5.56 11.93
C ASN A 101 9.03 4.90 11.10
N SER A 102 8.80 3.70 10.58
CA SER A 102 9.73 3.01 9.68
C SER A 102 9.55 3.39 8.20
N THR A 103 8.55 4.20 7.88
CA THR A 103 8.25 4.70 6.52
C THR A 103 8.09 6.22 6.57
N PRO A 104 9.16 6.99 6.82
CA PRO A 104 9.07 8.43 7.05
C PRO A 104 8.55 9.22 5.84
N GLY A 105 8.81 8.75 4.61
CA GLY A 105 8.26 9.33 3.38
C GLY A 105 6.73 9.29 3.35
N PRO A 106 6.10 8.10 3.40
CA PRO A 106 4.64 7.97 3.53
C PRO A 106 4.06 8.73 4.73
N LYS A 107 4.71 8.65 5.91
CA LYS A 107 4.27 9.39 7.11
C LYS A 107 4.12 10.89 6.83
N SER A 108 5.19 11.51 6.36
CA SER A 108 5.24 12.95 6.06
C SER A 108 4.19 13.35 5.02
N ALA A 109 4.07 12.58 3.94
CA ALA A 109 3.09 12.85 2.88
C ALA A 109 1.64 12.76 3.37
N PHE A 110 1.33 11.80 4.25
CA PHE A 110 -0.02 11.65 4.80
C PHE A 110 -0.37 12.75 5.81
N GLU A 111 0.56 13.06 6.71
CA GLU A 111 0.41 14.18 7.67
C GLU A 111 0.25 15.53 6.94
N GLU A 112 0.97 15.74 5.84
CA GLU A 112 0.83 16.95 5.02
C GLU A 112 -0.58 17.07 4.42
N ILE A 113 -1.13 15.97 3.87
CA ILE A 113 -2.49 15.92 3.31
C ILE A 113 -3.54 16.16 4.38
N GLU A 114 -3.40 15.56 5.57
CA GLU A 114 -4.28 15.79 6.72
C GLU A 114 -4.27 17.27 7.12
N GLY A 115 -3.09 17.89 7.16
CA GLY A 115 -2.94 19.32 7.42
C GLY A 115 -3.64 20.23 6.39
N LEU A 116 -3.86 19.79 5.15
CA LEU A 116 -4.65 20.55 4.16
C LEU A 116 -6.13 20.56 4.51
N ALA A 117 -6.64 19.44 5.03
CA ALA A 117 -8.02 19.32 5.45
C ALA A 117 -8.28 20.15 6.72
N ASP A 118 -7.32 20.21 7.64
CA ASP A 118 -7.38 21.10 8.81
C ASP A 118 -7.43 22.58 8.39
N LYS A 119 -6.54 22.99 7.47
CA LYS A 119 -6.51 24.35 6.92
C LYS A 119 -7.83 24.73 6.25
N GLU A 120 -8.38 23.82 5.44
CA GLU A 120 -9.66 24.05 4.76
C GLU A 120 -10.82 24.15 5.77
N SER A 121 -10.83 23.29 6.79
CA SER A 121 -11.84 23.32 7.86
C SER A 121 -11.81 24.64 8.63
N ASN A 122 -10.62 25.10 9.00
CA ASN A 122 -10.43 26.39 9.67
C ASN A 122 -10.87 27.57 8.79
N HIS A 123 -10.62 27.51 7.48
CA HIS A 123 -11.09 28.51 6.54
C HIS A 123 -12.64 28.56 6.46
N VAL A 124 -13.29 27.41 6.42
CA VAL A 124 -14.76 27.31 6.43
C VAL A 124 -15.32 27.93 7.71
N VAL A 125 -14.80 27.53 8.87
CA VAL A 125 -15.23 28.07 10.18
C VAL A 125 -15.05 29.59 10.23
N GLY A 126 -13.87 30.10 9.87
CA GLY A 126 -13.59 31.54 9.87
C GLY A 126 -14.49 32.33 8.92
N SER A 127 -14.83 31.77 7.76
CA SER A 127 -15.72 32.40 6.79
C SER A 127 -17.18 32.46 7.27
N LEU A 128 -17.61 31.53 8.11
CA LEU A 128 -18.96 31.47 8.67
C LEU A 128 -19.10 32.24 10.00
N GLN A 129 -18.02 32.42 10.74
CA GLN A 129 -18.01 33.19 12.00
C GLN A 129 -17.75 34.69 11.80
N GLY A 130 -17.34 35.11 10.61
CA GLY A 130 -17.06 36.53 10.32
C GLY A 130 -18.30 37.42 10.31
N ASN A 131 -18.11 38.73 10.53
CA ASN A 131 -19.18 39.73 10.54
C ASN A 131 -20.00 39.78 9.23
N ASP A 132 -19.40 39.37 8.11
CA ASP A 132 -20.04 39.26 6.79
C ASP A 132 -20.14 37.78 6.33
N TRP A 133 -20.72 36.93 7.19
CA TRP A 133 -20.85 35.49 6.94
C TRP A 133 -21.61 35.16 5.64
N ARG A 134 -22.50 36.04 5.17
CA ARG A 134 -23.26 35.84 3.91
C ARG A 134 -22.34 35.88 2.70
N ASN A 135 -21.42 36.84 2.66
CA ASN A 135 -20.40 36.92 1.62
C ASN A 135 -19.38 35.78 1.75
N GLY A 136 -19.01 35.41 2.99
CA GLY A 136 -18.19 34.22 3.27
C GLY A 136 -18.82 32.95 2.68
N LEU A 137 -20.09 32.70 2.98
CA LEU A 137 -20.86 31.57 2.45
C LEU A 137 -20.94 31.59 0.92
N LYS A 138 -21.12 32.77 0.31
CA LYS A 138 -21.13 32.91 -1.14
C LYS A 138 -19.80 32.47 -1.76
N LYS A 139 -18.67 32.95 -1.23
CA LYS A 139 -17.32 32.57 -1.70
C LYS A 139 -17.02 31.10 -1.48
N LEU A 140 -17.43 30.53 -0.35
CA LEU A 140 -17.30 29.09 -0.10
C LEU A 140 -18.05 28.27 -1.16
N LYS A 141 -19.29 28.66 -1.50
CA LYS A 141 -20.07 27.98 -2.56
C LYS A 141 -19.41 28.11 -3.93
N GLU A 142 -18.84 29.26 -4.26
CA GLU A 142 -18.12 29.48 -5.52
C GLU A 142 -16.87 28.61 -5.65
N ASN A 143 -16.11 28.44 -4.56
CA ASN A 143 -14.88 27.65 -4.55
C ASN A 143 -15.11 26.14 -4.38
N LEU A 144 -16.25 25.73 -3.81
CA LEU A 144 -16.56 24.34 -3.46
C LEU A 144 -16.31 23.34 -4.60
N PRO A 145 -16.72 23.58 -5.86
CA PRO A 145 -16.47 22.61 -6.95
C PRO A 145 -14.99 22.39 -7.24
N ALA A 146 -14.14 23.41 -7.10
CA ALA A 146 -12.70 23.27 -7.31
C ALA A 146 -12.06 22.50 -6.15
N VAL A 147 -12.44 22.82 -4.91
CA VAL A 147 -11.99 22.10 -3.71
C VAL A 147 -12.38 20.62 -3.76
N GLN A 148 -13.63 20.32 -4.11
CA GLN A 148 -14.12 18.94 -4.25
C GLN A 148 -13.33 18.15 -5.28
N ARG A 149 -13.05 18.75 -6.45
CA ARG A 149 -12.22 18.10 -7.48
C ARG A 149 -10.82 17.80 -6.95
N GLY A 150 -10.20 18.73 -6.24
CA GLY A 150 -8.86 18.50 -5.69
C GLY A 150 -8.82 17.41 -4.63
N VAL A 151 -9.77 17.40 -3.71
CA VAL A 151 -9.93 16.33 -2.71
C VAL A 151 -10.11 14.98 -3.40
N GLN A 152 -10.94 14.90 -4.44
CA GLN A 152 -11.14 13.67 -5.22
C GLN A 152 -9.85 13.20 -5.89
N GLN A 153 -9.04 14.10 -6.45
CA GLN A 153 -7.77 13.75 -7.09
C GLN A 153 -6.75 13.20 -6.08
N VAL A 154 -6.61 13.84 -4.91
CA VAL A 154 -5.73 13.34 -3.84
C VAL A 154 -6.21 12.00 -3.31
N ARG A 155 -7.53 11.83 -3.13
CA ARG A 155 -8.13 10.55 -2.77
C ARG A 155 -7.80 9.47 -3.79
N GLY A 156 -7.89 9.78 -5.08
CA GLY A 156 -7.49 8.90 -6.17
C GLY A 156 -6.02 8.47 -6.08
N ALA A 157 -5.12 9.39 -5.76
CA ALA A 157 -3.69 9.09 -5.58
C ALA A 157 -3.44 8.16 -4.39
N LEU A 158 -4.09 8.40 -3.25
CA LEU A 158 -3.98 7.54 -2.05
C LEU A 158 -4.53 6.13 -2.32
N ASN A 159 -5.67 6.02 -3.01
CA ASN A 159 -6.20 4.72 -3.44
C ASN A 159 -5.24 4.01 -4.39
N SER A 160 -4.68 4.73 -5.38
CA SER A 160 -3.70 4.17 -6.31
C SER A 160 -2.47 3.64 -5.58
N TYR A 161 -1.95 4.40 -4.59
CA TYR A 161 -0.86 3.97 -3.73
C TYR A 161 -1.20 2.66 -3.00
N ALA A 162 -2.35 2.61 -2.32
CA ALA A 162 -2.77 1.44 -1.56
C ALA A 162 -2.94 0.20 -2.45
N THR A 163 -3.66 0.34 -3.57
CA THR A 163 -3.93 -0.74 -4.51
C THR A 163 -2.65 -1.25 -5.18
N LYS A 164 -1.70 -0.37 -5.55
CA LYS A 164 -0.42 -0.82 -6.11
C LYS A 164 0.37 -1.68 -5.14
N LEU A 165 0.44 -1.27 -3.87
CA LEU A 165 1.13 -2.07 -2.84
C LEU A 165 0.41 -3.39 -2.57
N GLU A 166 -0.93 -3.40 -2.54
CA GLU A 166 -1.72 -4.62 -2.38
C GLU A 166 -1.49 -5.61 -3.52
N LEU A 167 -1.63 -5.15 -4.77
CA LEU A 167 -1.41 -5.97 -5.95
C LEU A 167 0.01 -6.52 -6.01
N TYR A 168 1.01 -5.71 -5.68
CA TYR A 168 2.39 -6.16 -5.64
C TYR A 168 2.62 -7.24 -4.57
N GLN A 169 2.12 -7.04 -3.35
CA GLN A 169 2.21 -8.03 -2.27
C GLN A 169 1.49 -9.33 -2.63
N PHE A 170 0.34 -9.24 -3.30
CA PHE A 170 -0.39 -10.39 -3.81
C PHE A 170 0.44 -11.17 -4.85
N LEU A 171 0.98 -10.49 -5.85
CA LEU A 171 1.80 -11.13 -6.89
C LEU A 171 3.04 -11.80 -6.30
N LYS A 172 3.71 -11.14 -5.36
CA LYS A 172 4.85 -11.70 -4.61
C LYS A 172 4.48 -13.01 -3.91
N TYR A 173 3.35 -13.03 -3.19
CA TYR A 173 2.88 -14.22 -2.51
C TYR A 173 2.56 -15.37 -3.50
N PHE A 174 1.97 -15.05 -4.64
CA PHE A 174 1.73 -16.03 -5.71
C PHE A 174 3.02 -16.61 -6.27
N ASP A 175 4.02 -15.78 -6.54
CA ASP A 175 5.33 -16.21 -7.02
C ASP A 175 6.01 -17.16 -6.01
N GLU A 176 5.94 -16.85 -4.71
CA GLU A 176 6.50 -17.70 -3.65
C GLU A 176 5.82 -19.08 -3.56
N ILE A 177 4.48 -19.12 -3.65
CA ILE A 177 3.72 -20.37 -3.70
C ILE A 177 4.14 -21.18 -4.92
N TYR A 178 4.17 -20.55 -6.09
CA TYR A 178 4.45 -21.21 -7.35
C TYR A 178 5.85 -21.82 -7.38
N LEU A 179 6.86 -21.07 -6.90
CA LEU A 179 8.23 -21.59 -6.76
C LEU A 179 8.30 -22.77 -5.78
N THR A 180 7.57 -22.68 -4.65
CA THR A 180 7.50 -23.78 -3.68
C THR A 180 6.88 -25.04 -4.30
N LEU A 181 5.82 -24.90 -5.09
CA LEU A 181 5.17 -26.00 -5.80
C LEU A 181 6.14 -26.67 -6.80
N ILE A 182 6.86 -25.87 -7.60
CA ILE A 182 7.86 -26.39 -8.54
C ILE A 182 8.97 -27.15 -7.81
N GLU A 183 9.53 -26.59 -6.73
CA GLU A 183 10.54 -27.28 -5.94
C GLU A 183 10.03 -28.62 -5.39
N MET A 184 8.77 -28.67 -4.96
CA MET A 184 8.16 -29.89 -4.48
C MET A 184 8.00 -30.92 -5.60
N ILE A 185 7.55 -30.52 -6.79
CA ILE A 185 7.43 -31.40 -7.96
C ILE A 185 8.80 -31.99 -8.32
N ILE A 186 9.84 -31.16 -8.45
CA ILE A 186 11.21 -31.59 -8.75
C ILE A 186 11.70 -32.61 -7.71
N LYS A 187 11.54 -32.31 -6.40
CA LYS A 187 11.95 -33.24 -5.32
C LYS A 187 11.17 -34.57 -5.35
N THR A 188 9.96 -34.58 -5.88
CA THR A 188 9.12 -35.79 -6.05
C THR A 188 9.63 -36.66 -7.19
N GLU A 189 9.98 -36.04 -8.31
CA GLU A 189 10.58 -36.72 -9.47
C GLU A 189 11.96 -37.31 -9.11
N GLU A 190 12.68 -36.69 -8.17
CA GLU A 190 13.93 -37.22 -7.58
C GLU A 190 13.72 -38.36 -6.56
N GLY A 191 12.49 -38.87 -6.37
CA GLY A 191 12.22 -40.07 -5.56
C GLY A 191 11.88 -39.82 -4.08
N ARG A 192 11.47 -38.60 -3.68
CA ARG A 192 10.96 -38.32 -2.32
C ARG A 192 9.43 -38.43 -2.22
N HIS A 193 8.98 -38.91 -1.04
CA HIS A 193 7.66 -39.50 -0.75
C HIS A 193 6.44 -38.54 -0.91
N TRP A 194 5.48 -38.92 -1.75
CA TRP A 194 4.21 -38.21 -2.02
C TRP A 194 3.34 -37.76 -0.82
N PRO A 195 3.22 -38.53 0.28
CA PRO A 195 2.34 -38.20 1.40
C PRO A 195 2.69 -36.90 2.13
N GLY A 196 3.99 -36.56 2.22
CA GLY A 196 4.44 -35.31 2.84
C GLY A 196 4.04 -34.08 2.02
N ILE A 197 3.98 -34.23 0.70
CA ILE A 197 3.63 -33.16 -0.24
C ILE A 197 2.13 -32.89 -0.22
N MET A 198 1.29 -33.93 -0.22
CA MET A 198 -0.17 -33.75 -0.10
C MET A 198 -0.57 -33.02 1.19
N LYS A 199 0.15 -33.26 2.29
CA LYS A 199 -0.05 -32.56 3.55
C LYS A 199 0.34 -31.07 3.49
N ALA A 200 1.41 -30.73 2.76
CA ALA A 200 1.83 -29.35 2.52
C ALA A 200 0.86 -28.60 1.58
N LEU A 201 0.38 -29.26 0.53
CA LEU A 201 -0.65 -28.72 -0.39
C LEU A 201 -1.98 -28.45 0.32
N GLN A 202 -2.40 -29.35 1.23
CA GLN A 202 -3.59 -29.15 2.05
C GLN A 202 -3.45 -27.93 2.97
N GLY A 203 -2.26 -27.70 3.56
CA GLY A 203 -1.98 -26.50 4.36
C GLY A 203 -2.07 -25.19 3.57
N LEU A 204 -1.62 -25.20 2.30
CA LEU A 204 -1.73 -24.05 1.39
C LEU A 204 -3.19 -23.77 0.98
N SER A 205 -4.01 -24.81 0.79
CA SER A 205 -5.46 -24.64 0.48
C SER A 205 -6.31 -24.11 1.63
N SER A 206 -5.80 -24.16 2.87
CA SER A 206 -6.47 -23.65 4.07
C SER A 206 -6.14 -22.20 4.42
N ALA A 207 -5.30 -21.52 3.64
CA ALA A 207 -5.11 -20.08 3.76
C ALA A 207 -6.44 -19.37 3.39
N PRO A 208 -6.92 -18.39 4.18
CA PRO A 208 -8.22 -17.78 3.95
C PRO A 208 -8.30 -17.13 2.56
N PRO A 209 -9.42 -17.31 1.82
CA PRO A 209 -9.61 -16.62 0.56
C PRO A 209 -9.78 -15.13 0.81
N ILE A 210 -8.81 -14.32 0.36
CA ILE A 210 -8.81 -12.85 0.52
C ILE A 210 -9.88 -12.18 -0.38
N THR A 211 -10.52 -12.93 -1.27
CA THR A 211 -11.63 -12.42 -2.11
C THR A 211 -12.76 -11.82 -1.27
N GLU A 212 -13.02 -12.34 -0.06
CA GLU A 212 -14.06 -11.80 0.82
C GLU A 212 -13.72 -10.43 1.46
N HIS A 213 -12.43 -10.05 1.49
CA HIS A 213 -11.98 -8.73 1.94
C HIS A 213 -11.87 -7.69 0.83
N ALA A 214 -11.62 -8.12 -0.41
CA ALA A 214 -11.61 -7.24 -1.57
C ALA A 214 -13.02 -6.83 -2.00
N GLU A 215 -13.98 -7.77 -2.03
CA GLU A 215 -15.35 -7.50 -2.50
C GLU A 215 -16.18 -6.63 -1.51
N ARG A 216 -15.93 -6.72 -0.20
CA ARG A 216 -16.67 -5.92 0.80
C ARG A 216 -16.17 -4.46 0.93
N ARG A 217 -15.00 -4.11 0.38
CA ARG A 217 -14.41 -2.75 0.54
C ARG A 217 -14.48 -1.88 -0.72
N TYR A 218 -14.85 -2.43 -1.87
CA TYR A 218 -14.83 -1.73 -3.15
C TYR A 218 -16.22 -1.67 -3.82
N ASP A 219 -17.08 -0.76 -3.36
CA ASP A 219 -18.25 -0.25 -4.12
C ASP A 219 -17.83 0.89 -5.09
N GLY A 220 -16.69 0.72 -5.74
CA GLY A 220 -16.07 1.77 -6.56
C GLY A 220 -15.39 1.13 -7.74
N SER A 221 -16.10 1.12 -8.87
CA SER A 221 -15.67 0.63 -10.18
C SER A 221 -14.29 1.13 -10.58
N VAL A 222 -13.28 0.31 -10.30
CA VAL A 222 -11.97 0.34 -10.97
C VAL A 222 -11.86 -1.00 -11.66
N HIS A 223 -11.86 -1.00 -13.00
CA HIS A 223 -11.66 -2.21 -13.79
C HIS A 223 -10.28 -2.80 -13.47
N LEU A 224 -10.27 -3.84 -12.63
CA LEU A 224 -9.13 -4.70 -12.32
C LEU A 224 -8.58 -5.44 -13.55
N GLN A 225 -9.26 -5.39 -14.70
CA GLN A 225 -8.90 -6.12 -15.92
C GLN A 225 -7.60 -5.61 -16.58
N ASP A 226 -7.30 -4.30 -16.54
CA ASP A 226 -6.16 -3.74 -17.29
C ASP A 226 -4.78 -4.13 -16.71
N GLY A 227 -4.72 -4.46 -15.42
CA GLY A 227 -3.50 -4.94 -14.77
C GLY A 227 -3.25 -6.44 -14.99
N ILE A 228 -4.32 -7.21 -15.17
CA ILE A 228 -4.26 -8.67 -15.38
C ILE A 228 -3.85 -8.96 -16.83
N GLU A 229 -4.41 -8.26 -17.82
CA GLU A 229 -4.11 -8.52 -19.25
C GLU A 229 -2.68 -8.15 -19.70
N LYS A 230 -1.99 -7.29 -18.94
CA LYS A 230 -0.62 -6.85 -19.26
C LYS A 230 0.46 -7.70 -18.59
N SER A 231 0.08 -8.65 -17.74
CA SER A 231 1.00 -9.65 -17.24
C SER A 231 1.44 -10.55 -18.42
N PRO A 232 2.75 -10.68 -18.71
CA PRO A 232 3.26 -11.60 -19.73
C PRO A 232 2.74 -13.04 -19.54
N PHE A 233 2.34 -13.38 -18.33
CA PHE A 233 1.87 -14.70 -17.93
C PHE A 233 0.38 -14.96 -18.23
N VAL A 234 -0.48 -13.94 -18.24
CA VAL A 234 -1.90 -14.13 -18.62
C VAL A 234 -2.02 -14.44 -20.12
N ARG A 235 -1.09 -13.92 -20.93
CA ARG A 235 -0.99 -14.25 -22.35
C ARG A 235 -0.47 -15.67 -22.64
N SER A 236 0.08 -16.38 -21.66
CA SER A 236 0.53 -17.77 -21.86
C SER A 236 -0.50 -18.82 -21.42
N ILE A 237 -1.64 -18.39 -20.85
CA ILE A 237 -2.71 -19.27 -20.35
C ILE A 237 -3.99 -19.16 -21.21
N VAL A 238 -4.09 -18.15 -22.08
CA VAL A 238 -5.17 -18.02 -23.09
C VAL A 238 -4.67 -18.48 -24.46
#